data_AF-A0A285D6S0-F1
#
_entry.id   AF-A0A285D6S0-F1
#
_cell.length_a   1.000
_cell.length_b   1.000
_cell.length_c   1.000
_cell.angle_alpha   90.00
_cell.angle_beta   90.00
_cell.angle_gamma   90.00
#
_symmetry.space_group_name_H-M   'P 1'
#
loop_
_entity.id
_entity.type
_entity.pdbx_description
1 polymer ?
#
loop_
_entity_poly.entity_id
_entity_poly.type
_entity_poly.pdbx_seq_one_letter_code
_entity_poly.pdbx_strand_id
1 'polypeptide(L)'
;MPELISAEDLARQMLFSGVNGAFRDWCALMRIHPVPGRRGVYDPALVRRRLDEAQGLLQGEGAASGVGAGLVAQRRARRGAA
;
A
#
# COMPACT_ATOMS: atom_id res chain seq x y z
N MET A 1 -6.04 14.63 1.28
CA MET A 1 -5.74 13.35 0.60
C MET A 1 -4.24 13.15 0.63
N PRO A 2 -3.71 11.92 0.81
CA PRO A 2 -2.27 11.70 0.70
C PRO A 2 -1.81 12.06 -0.72
N GLU A 3 -0.65 12.70 -0.79
CA GLU A 3 0.00 13.05 -2.05
C GLU A 3 0.50 11.78 -2.74
N LEU A 4 0.18 11.62 -4.03
CA LEU A 4 0.59 10.45 -4.81
C LEU A 4 1.98 10.68 -5.39
N ILE A 5 2.73 9.59 -5.61
CA ILE A 5 4.08 9.65 -6.19
C ILE A 5 4.08 9.19 -7.65
N SER A 6 4.88 9.84 -8.50
CA SER A 6 5.08 9.41 -9.88
C SER A 6 5.96 8.16 -9.95
N ALA A 7 5.86 7.40 -11.04
CA ALA A 7 6.72 6.25 -11.28
C ALA A 7 8.20 6.64 -11.35
N GLU A 8 8.52 7.80 -11.92
CA GLU A 8 9.90 8.30 -12.04
C GLU A 8 10.48 8.65 -10.67
N ASP A 9 9.71 9.33 -9.82
CA ASP A 9 10.16 9.67 -8.48
C ASP A 9 10.31 8.41 -7.62
N LEU A 10 9.37 7.46 -7.73
CA LEU A 10 9.48 6.18 -7.03
C LEU A 10 10.70 5.38 -7.49
N ALA A 11 10.94 5.29 -8.80
CA ALA A 11 12.11 4.61 -9.35
C ALA A 11 13.41 5.23 -8.82
N ARG A 12 13.50 6.57 -8.81
CA ARG A 12 14.66 7.30 -8.28
C ARG A 12 14.85 7.05 -6.78
N GLN A 13 13.78 7.10 -5.99
CA GLN A 13 13.84 6.83 -4.55
C GLN A 13 14.31 5.41 -4.23
N MET A 14 13.96 4.44 -5.09
CA MET A 14 14.39 3.05 -4.98
C MET A 14 15.73 2.78 -5.70
N LEU A 15 16.47 3.84 -6.07
CA LEU A 15 17.79 3.79 -6.70
C LEU A 15 17.85 3.09 -8.06
N PHE A 16 16.72 3.03 -8.78
CA PHE A 16 16.72 2.66 -10.19
C PHE A 16 17.14 3.85 -11.05
N SER A 17 17.69 3.58 -12.24
CA SER A 17 18.07 4.60 -13.21
C SER A 17 16.86 5.32 -13.87
N GLY A 18 15.64 4.89 -13.57
CA GLY A 18 14.38 5.38 -14.14
C GLY A 18 13.33 4.27 -14.27
N VAL A 19 12.20 4.56 -14.92
CA VAL A 19 11.09 3.61 -15.13
C VAL A 19 11.41 2.61 -16.25
N ASN A 20 12.26 1.64 -15.95
CA ASN A 20 12.72 0.60 -16.87
C ASN A 20 12.06 -0.77 -16.62
N GLY A 21 12.49 -1.80 -17.36
CA GLY A 21 11.99 -3.18 -17.19
C GLY A 21 12.23 -3.72 -15.78
N ALA A 22 13.46 -3.59 -15.27
CA ALA A 22 13.83 -4.05 -13.93
C ALA A 22 13.01 -3.38 -12.81
N PHE A 23 12.70 -2.09 -12.93
CA PHE A 23 11.80 -1.39 -12.01
C PHE A 23 10.39 -1.96 -12.05
N ARG A 24 9.84 -2.23 -13.24
CA ARG A 24 8.49 -2.81 -13.40
C ARG A 24 8.43 -4.24 -12.86
N ASP A 25 9.45 -5.03 -13.11
CA ASP A 25 9.57 -6.40 -12.60
C ASP A 25 9.69 -6.39 -11.07
N TRP A 26 10.46 -5.45 -10.52
CA TRP A 26 10.54 -5.23 -9.07
C TRP A 26 9.18 -4.83 -8.47
N CYS A 27 8.45 -3.90 -9.09
CA CYS A 27 7.10 -3.55 -8.63
C CYS A 27 6.17 -4.77 -8.62
N ALA A 28 6.23 -5.62 -9.66
CA ALA A 28 5.44 -6.84 -9.74
C ALA A 28 5.82 -7.85 -8.65
N LEU A 29 7.12 -8.09 -8.45
CA LEU A 29 7.65 -8.96 -7.40
C LEU A 29 7.21 -8.51 -6.01
N MET A 30 7.28 -7.21 -5.74
CA MET A 30 6.89 -6.60 -4.48
C MET A 30 5.37 -6.44 -4.32
N ARG A 31 4.57 -6.81 -5.32
CA ARG A 31 3.10 -6.64 -5.34
C ARG A 31 2.68 -5.17 -5.14
N ILE A 32 3.46 -4.25 -5.71
CA ILE A 32 3.21 -2.81 -5.76
C ILE A 32 2.48 -2.52 -7.07
N HIS A 33 1.22 -2.11 -6.96
CA HIS A 33 0.39 -1.76 -8.11
C HIS A 33 0.21 -0.24 -8.22
N PRO A 34 0.13 0.31 -9.44
CA PRO A 34 -0.25 1.69 -9.64
C PRO A 34 -1.70 1.93 -9.20
N VAL A 35 -2.03 3.19 -8.93
CA VAL A 35 -3.38 3.61 -8.58
C VAL A 35 -4.34 3.24 -9.74
N PRO A 36 -5.48 2.59 -9.46
CA PRO A 36 -6.45 2.23 -10.49
C PRO A 36 -6.86 3.43 -11.35
N GLY A 37 -6.80 3.26 -12.67
CA GLY A 37 -7.11 4.33 -13.64
C GLY A 37 -6.01 5.38 -13.82
N ARG A 38 -4.90 5.31 -13.08
CA ARG A 38 -3.75 6.24 -13.19
C ARG A 38 -2.45 5.47 -13.39
N ARG A 39 -2.11 5.20 -14.65
CA ARG A 39 -0.85 4.52 -15.00
C ARG A 39 0.34 5.37 -14.56
N GLY A 40 1.34 4.71 -13.97
CA GLY A 40 2.58 5.38 -13.54
C GLY A 40 2.43 6.28 -12.32
N VAL A 41 1.34 6.15 -11.56
CA VAL A 41 1.13 6.86 -10.29
C VAL A 41 0.94 5.83 -9.18
N TYR A 42 1.61 6.02 -8.06
CA TYR A 42 1.59 5.09 -6.94
C TYR A 42 1.11 5.77 -5.66
N ASP A 43 0.51 4.98 -4.79
CA ASP A 43 0.18 5.38 -3.43
C ASP A 43 1.38 5.08 -2.52
N PRO A 44 2.03 6.09 -1.91
CA PRO A 44 3.15 5.88 -1.00
C PRO A 44 2.83 4.95 0.17
N ALA A 45 1.57 4.93 0.65
CA ALA A 45 1.16 4.05 1.74
C ALA A 45 1.19 2.58 1.32
N LEU A 46 0.75 2.26 0.09
CA LEU A 46 0.84 0.92 -0.46
C LEU A 46 2.32 0.51 -0.63
N VAL A 47 3.14 1.38 -1.22
CA VAL A 47 4.58 1.12 -1.41
C VAL A 47 5.23 0.79 -0.07
N ARG A 48 5.01 1.64 0.95
CA ARG A 48 5.62 1.45 2.27
C ARG A 48 5.19 0.13 2.92
N ARG A 49 3.88 -0.16 2.91
CA ARG A 49 3.35 -1.43 3.44
C ARG A 49 3.99 -2.65 2.77
N ARG A 50 4.17 -2.63 1.45
CA ARG A 50 4.80 -3.75 0.72
C ARG A 50 6.28 -3.90 1.05
N LEU A 51 6.98 -2.79 1.26
CA LEU A 51 8.36 -2.81 1.76
C LEU A 51 8.42 -3.42 3.17
N ASP A 52 7.53 -3.00 4.07
CA ASP A 52 7.48 -3.53 5.44
C ASP A 52 7.15 -5.03 5.47
N GLU A 53 6.24 -5.49 4.61
CA GLU A 53 5.94 -6.91 4.38
C GLU A 53 7.20 -7.68 3.93
N ALA A 54 7.93 -7.15 2.95
CA ALA A 54 9.14 -7.80 2.42
C ALA A 54 10.31 -7.79 3.39
N GLN A 55 10.38 -6.78 4.27
CA GLN A 55 11.39 -6.67 5.33
C GLN A 55 11.04 -7.49 6.58
N GLY A 56 9.88 -8.18 6.60
CA GLY A 56 9.42 -8.96 7.74
C GLY A 56 8.95 -8.12 8.93
N LEU A 57 8.78 -6.80 8.75
CA LEU A 57 8.41 -5.86 9.81
C LEU A 57 6.94 -6.00 10.24
N LEU A 58 6.10 -6.60 9.38
CA LEU A 58 4.68 -6.82 9.66
C LEU A 58 4.38 -8.18 10.34
N GLN A 59 5.40 -8.97 10.70
CA GLN A 59 5.21 -10.22 11.45
C GLN A 59 5.04 -10.04 12.98
N GLY A 60 4.91 -8.81 13.48
CA GLY A 60 4.75 -8.51 14.91
C GLY A 60 3.33 -8.12 15.37
N GLU A 61 2.38 -7.83 14.48
CA GLU A 61 1.04 -7.32 14.85
C GLU A 61 0.00 -8.44 15.07
N GLY A 62 0.47 -9.66 15.36
CA GLY A 62 -0.36 -10.79 15.77
C GLY A 62 -0.67 -10.85 17.27
N ALA A 63 -0.12 -9.97 18.12
CA ALA A 63 -0.21 -10.12 19.58
C ALA A 63 -0.70 -8.89 20.36
N ALA A 64 -1.14 -7.80 19.71
CA ALA A 64 -1.69 -6.66 20.45
C ALA A 64 -2.83 -5.95 19.68
N SER A 65 -4.04 -6.35 20.04
CA SER A 65 -5.22 -5.46 20.23
C SER A 65 -5.94 -4.90 18.99
N GLY A 66 -7.06 -5.56 18.66
CA GLY A 66 -8.34 -4.83 18.74
C GLY A 66 -9.09 -4.42 17.46
N VAL A 67 -8.93 -5.08 16.31
CA VAL A 67 -9.81 -4.83 15.14
C VAL A 67 -10.71 -6.04 14.85
N GLY A 68 -11.34 -6.54 15.91
CA GLY A 68 -12.41 -7.53 15.86
C GLY A 68 -13.82 -6.93 15.77
N ALA A 69 -13.96 -5.65 15.42
CA ALA A 69 -15.27 -5.09 15.08
C ALA A 69 -15.47 -5.20 13.57
N GLY A 70 -15.95 -6.37 13.13
CA GLY A 70 -16.28 -6.61 11.74
C GLY A 70 -17.12 -5.46 11.18
N LEU A 71 -16.81 -5.02 9.96
CA LEU A 71 -17.44 -3.87 9.28
C LEU A 71 -18.99 -3.91 9.32
N VAL A 72 -19.57 -5.10 9.49
CA VAL A 72 -21.00 -5.36 9.72
C VAL A 72 -21.51 -4.77 11.05
N ALA A 73 -20.76 -4.94 12.15
CA ALA A 73 -21.11 -4.35 13.46
C ALA A 73 -21.09 -2.82 13.40
N GLN A 74 -20.09 -2.26 12.72
CA GLN A 74 -19.96 -0.82 12.51
C GLN A 74 -21.05 -0.25 11.58
N ARG A 75 -21.57 -1.05 10.64
CA ARG A 75 -22.74 -0.70 9.83
C ARG A 75 -24.04 -0.77 10.62
N ARG A 76 -24.22 -1.77 11.51
CA ARG A 76 -25.43 -1.89 12.36
C ARG A 76 -25.54 -0.73 13.35
N ALA A 77 -24.44 -0.38 14.02
CA ALA A 77 -24.41 0.75 14.95
C ALA A 77 -24.85 2.07 14.29
N ARG A 78 -24.48 2.29 13.02
CA ARG A 78 -24.91 3.48 12.26
C ARG A 78 -26.39 3.49 11.89
N ARG A 79 -27.04 2.33 11.76
CA ARG A 79 -28.44 2.22 11.31
C ARG A 79 -29.44 2.12 12.45
N GLY A 80 -28.99 1.82 13.67
CA GLY A 80 -29.84 1.77 14.88
C GLY A 80 -29.92 3.09 15.66
N ALA A 81 -29.31 4.17 15.16
CA ALA A 81 -29.34 5.49 15.78
C ALA A 81 -30.25 6.45 15.00
N ALA A 82 -31.51 6.03 14.81
CA ALA A 82 -32.61 6.86 14.30
C ALA A 82 -33.89 6.48 15.04
#